data_AF-A0AAP2RKH0-F1
#
_entry.id   AF-A0AAP2RKH0-F1
#
_cell.length_a   1.000
_cell.length_b   1.000
_cell.length_c   1.000
_cell.angle_alpha   90.00
_cell.angle_beta   90.00
_cell.angle_gamma   90.00
#
_symmetry.space_group_name_H-M   'P 1'
#
loop_
_entity.id
_entity.type
_entity.pdbx_description
1 polymer ?
#
loop_
_entity_poly.entity_id
_entity_poly.type
_entity_poly.pdbx_seq_one_letter_code
_entity_poly.pdbx_strand_id
1 'polypeptide(L)'
;MAQAIAETVFDVLYLCFVIFAGLTMMLRGRDPLIKKAGLMAALLGAGDSFHLVPRAYALWTTGLEANAPALGAGKFVTSITMTVFYLILYYIWRDRYQIRDRKVLTGTMWLLSGVRAVLCLFPQNQWLVYRQPLLFGILRNIPFAVMGIIIIVIFAKEAKKANDNVFRFMPLAVALSFGFYLPVVLFSGTAPVVGVLMIPKTLAYVWIVLMGWRLYKQSQK
;
A
#
# COMPACT_ATOMS: atom_id res chain seq x y z
N MET A 1 6.76 -26.43 -1.21
CA MET A 1 7.60 -26.28 0.01
C MET A 1 8.52 -25.07 -0.07
N ALA A 2 9.42 -24.96 -1.07
CA ALA A 2 10.32 -23.81 -1.21
C ALA A 2 9.58 -22.45 -1.29
N GLN A 3 8.51 -22.36 -2.08
CA GLN A 3 7.66 -21.16 -2.16
C GLN A 3 7.04 -20.78 -0.82
N ALA A 4 6.49 -21.76 -0.08
CA ALA A 4 5.86 -21.52 1.22
C ALA A 4 6.86 -20.96 2.24
N ILE A 5 8.07 -21.51 2.28
CA ILE A 5 9.15 -21.01 3.13
C ILE A 5 9.54 -19.59 2.74
N ALA A 6 9.82 -19.35 1.45
CA ALA A 6 10.28 -18.07 0.96
C ALA A 6 9.24 -16.95 1.18
N GLU A 7 7.97 -17.18 0.82
CA GLU A 7 6.88 -16.20 1.02
C GLU A 7 6.66 -15.95 2.52
N THR A 8 6.60 -16.99 3.36
CA THR A 8 6.36 -16.82 4.79
C THR A 8 7.49 -16.06 5.48
N VAL A 9 8.75 -16.38 5.17
CA VAL A 9 9.92 -15.66 5.75
C VAL A 9 9.91 -14.21 5.32
N PHE A 10 9.66 -13.94 4.03
CA PHE A 10 9.57 -12.58 3.52
C PHE A 10 8.44 -11.79 4.20
N ASP A 11 7.25 -12.37 4.31
CA ASP A 11 6.07 -11.73 4.90
C ASP A 11 6.28 -11.42 6.39
N VAL A 12 6.89 -12.34 7.16
CA VAL A 12 7.21 -12.12 8.57
C VAL A 12 8.22 -10.98 8.73
N LEU A 13 9.32 -11.00 7.98
CA LEU A 13 10.33 -9.94 8.03
C LEU A 13 9.75 -8.58 7.63
N TYR A 14 8.94 -8.55 6.58
CA TYR A 14 8.22 -7.37 6.09
C TYR A 14 7.30 -6.79 7.16
N LEU A 15 6.36 -7.60 7.68
CA LEU A 15 5.37 -7.16 8.65
C LEU A 15 6.03 -6.67 9.93
N CYS A 16 7.00 -7.42 10.46
CA CYS A 16 7.77 -7.02 11.63
C CYS A 16 8.46 -5.68 11.40
N PHE A 17 9.15 -5.50 10.26
CA PHE A 17 9.86 -4.26 9.96
C PHE A 17 8.91 -3.07 9.85
N VAL A 18 7.84 -3.18 9.07
CA VAL A 18 6.94 -2.05 8.78
C VAL A 18 6.13 -1.65 10.00
N ILE A 19 5.64 -2.63 10.79
CA ILE A 19 4.95 -2.36 12.05
C ILE A 19 5.90 -1.74 13.06
N PHE A 20 7.11 -2.29 13.23
CA PHE A 20 8.12 -1.75 14.15
C PHE A 20 8.51 -0.32 13.79
N ALA A 21 8.83 -0.06 12.51
CA ALA A 21 9.18 1.28 12.03
C ALA A 21 7.99 2.25 12.19
N GLY A 22 6.78 1.81 11.85
CA GLY A 22 5.56 2.60 11.97
C GLY A 22 5.26 3.02 13.40
N LEU A 23 5.20 2.06 14.32
CA LEU A 23 4.98 2.32 15.74
C LEU A 23 6.08 3.19 16.34
N THR A 24 7.34 2.94 15.99
CA THR A 24 8.46 3.76 16.48
C THR A 24 8.35 5.20 16.03
N MET A 25 8.09 5.46 14.73
CA MET A 25 7.91 6.83 14.22
C MET A 25 6.67 7.51 14.81
N MET A 26 5.59 6.76 15.04
CA MET A 26 4.35 7.30 15.60
C MET A 26 4.51 7.69 17.09
N LEU A 27 5.19 6.86 17.88
CA LEU A 27 5.35 7.05 19.32
C LEU A 27 6.53 7.97 19.68
N ARG A 28 7.64 7.89 18.95
CA ARG A 28 8.88 8.63 19.24
C ARG A 28 9.12 9.83 18.30
N GLY A 29 8.30 9.99 17.26
CA GLY A 29 8.39 11.13 16.35
C GLY A 29 8.04 12.45 17.04
N ARG A 30 8.91 13.47 16.90
CA ARG A 30 8.67 14.81 17.45
C ARG A 30 7.79 15.66 16.53
N ASP A 31 8.03 15.58 15.22
CA ASP A 31 7.28 16.33 14.20
C ASP A 31 5.96 15.63 13.82
N PRO A 32 4.84 16.35 13.67
CA PRO A 32 3.59 15.83 13.11
C PRO A 32 3.75 15.07 11.79
N LEU A 33 4.64 15.49 10.89
CA LEU A 33 4.94 14.82 9.62
C LEU A 33 5.51 13.42 9.84
N ILE A 34 6.41 13.26 10.81
CA ILE A 34 6.98 11.96 11.17
C ILE A 34 5.91 11.06 11.78
N LYS A 35 5.03 11.61 12.62
CA LYS A 35 3.91 10.85 13.18
C LYS A 35 2.95 10.37 12.10
N LYS A 36 2.68 11.19 11.07
CA LYS A 36 1.88 10.78 9.89
C LYS A 36 2.58 9.67 9.09
N ALA A 37 3.89 9.77 8.86
CA ALA A 37 4.67 8.71 8.23
C ALA A 37 4.66 7.40 9.06
N GLY A 38 4.71 7.52 10.39
CA GLY A 38 4.55 6.41 11.33
C GLY A 38 3.19 5.75 11.24
N LEU A 39 2.11 6.54 11.29
CA LEU A 39 0.75 6.05 11.12
C LEU A 39 0.56 5.37 9.76
N MET A 40 1.10 5.95 8.69
CA MET A 40 1.06 5.39 7.34
C MET A 40 1.73 4.00 7.29
N ALA A 41 2.92 3.86 7.88
CA ALA A 41 3.62 2.58 7.96
C ALA A 41 2.87 1.57 8.83
N ALA A 42 2.41 1.96 10.02
CA ALA A 42 1.66 1.06 10.90
C ALA A 42 0.36 0.57 10.23
N LEU A 43 -0.36 1.46 9.53
CA LEU A 43 -1.55 1.11 8.77
C LEU A 43 -1.27 0.15 7.63
N LEU A 44 -0.15 0.33 6.91
CA LEU A 44 0.29 -0.58 5.85
C LEU A 44 0.52 -1.99 6.41
N GLY A 45 1.35 -2.11 7.45
CA GLY A 45 1.66 -3.41 8.04
C GLY A 45 0.44 -4.08 8.68
N ALA A 46 -0.38 -3.30 9.41
CA ALA A 46 -1.61 -3.81 10.00
C ALA A 46 -2.63 -4.24 8.94
N GLY A 47 -2.79 -3.47 7.86
CA GLY A 47 -3.72 -3.80 6.78
C GLY A 47 -3.28 -4.99 5.93
N ASP A 48 -1.98 -5.17 5.71
CA ASP A 48 -1.45 -6.29 4.96
C ASP A 48 -1.48 -7.60 5.76
N SER A 49 -1.38 -7.54 7.09
CA SER A 49 -1.44 -8.74 7.93
C SER A 49 -2.73 -9.55 7.74
N PHE A 50 -3.86 -8.87 7.48
CA PHE A 50 -5.17 -9.51 7.27
C PHE A 50 -5.23 -10.42 6.04
N HIS A 51 -4.32 -10.27 5.06
CA HIS A 51 -4.24 -11.20 3.93
C HIS A 51 -2.96 -12.03 3.92
N LEU A 52 -1.84 -11.49 4.41
CA LEU A 52 -0.56 -12.21 4.46
C LEU A 52 -0.55 -13.31 5.52
N VAL A 53 -1.14 -13.10 6.71
CA VAL A 53 -1.20 -14.13 7.75
C VAL A 53 -2.06 -15.32 7.32
N PRO A 54 -3.29 -15.13 6.79
CA PRO A 54 -4.05 -16.24 6.22
C PRO A 54 -3.36 -16.90 5.03
N ARG A 55 -2.59 -16.14 4.23
CA ARG A 55 -1.83 -16.69 3.10
C ARG A 55 -0.69 -17.59 3.56
N ALA A 56 0.10 -17.15 4.52
CA ALA A 56 1.11 -18.00 5.14
C ALA A 56 0.46 -19.27 5.68
N TYR A 57 -0.60 -19.16 6.49
CA TYR A 57 -1.33 -20.31 7.00
C TYR A 57 -1.81 -21.26 5.89
N ALA A 58 -2.42 -20.73 4.83
CA ALA A 58 -2.93 -21.51 3.70
C ALA A 58 -1.83 -22.25 2.93
N LEU A 59 -0.63 -21.65 2.79
CA LEU A 59 0.52 -22.27 2.14
C LEU A 59 1.08 -23.46 2.92
N TRP A 60 0.84 -23.53 4.24
CA TRP A 60 1.30 -24.60 5.13
C TRP A 60 0.22 -25.64 5.47
N THR A 61 -1.03 -25.44 5.06
CA THR A 61 -2.17 -26.28 5.48
C THR A 61 -2.98 -26.81 4.30
N THR A 62 -4.25 -26.42 4.18
CA THR A 62 -5.25 -26.95 3.24
C THR A 62 -5.24 -26.26 1.88
N GLY A 63 -4.29 -25.34 1.65
CA GLY A 63 -4.13 -24.62 0.38
C GLY A 63 -4.93 -23.33 0.30
N LEU A 64 -4.65 -22.54 -0.75
CA LEU A 64 -5.24 -21.21 -0.97
C LEU A 64 -6.75 -21.26 -1.26
N GLU A 65 -7.25 -22.35 -1.83
CA GLU A 65 -8.67 -22.50 -2.18
C GLU A 65 -9.54 -22.73 -0.94
N ALA A 66 -9.13 -23.63 -0.04
CA ALA A 66 -9.83 -23.89 1.22
C ALA A 66 -9.85 -22.66 2.16
N ASN A 67 -8.88 -21.75 2.02
CA ASN A 67 -8.76 -20.52 2.80
C ASN A 67 -9.25 -19.27 2.06
N ALA A 68 -9.96 -19.43 0.94
CA ALA A 68 -10.46 -18.32 0.12
C ALA A 68 -11.28 -17.27 0.90
N PRO A 69 -12.15 -17.62 1.87
CA PRO A 69 -12.87 -16.63 2.65
C PRO A 69 -11.96 -15.70 3.45
N ALA A 70 -10.95 -16.26 4.13
CA ALA A 70 -10.00 -15.48 4.93
C ALA A 70 -9.10 -14.60 4.06
N LEU A 71 -8.57 -15.16 2.96
CA LEU A 71 -7.79 -14.41 1.97
C LEU A 71 -8.60 -13.30 1.32
N GLY A 72 -9.87 -13.58 1.03
CA GLY A 72 -10.85 -12.68 0.46
C GLY A 72 -11.15 -11.48 1.34
N ALA A 73 -11.52 -11.74 2.60
CA ALA A 73 -11.72 -10.72 3.62
C ALA A 73 -10.45 -9.90 3.84
N GLY A 74 -9.28 -10.55 3.86
CA GLY A 74 -7.99 -9.88 3.92
C GLY A 74 -7.78 -8.89 2.76
N LYS A 75 -8.01 -9.33 1.51
CA LYS A 75 -7.89 -8.45 0.34
C LYS A 75 -8.86 -7.26 0.38
N PHE A 76 -10.06 -7.44 0.92
CA PHE A 76 -11.00 -6.33 1.14
C PHE A 76 -10.42 -5.30 2.11
N VAL A 77 -9.97 -5.75 3.30
CA VAL A 77 -9.34 -4.88 4.31
C VAL A 77 -8.15 -4.17 3.71
N THR A 78 -7.24 -4.90 3.06
CA THR A 78 -6.07 -4.32 2.40
C THR A 78 -6.45 -3.31 1.31
N SER A 79 -7.54 -3.52 0.57
CA SER A 79 -7.99 -2.56 -0.44
C SER A 79 -8.41 -1.22 0.19
N ILE A 80 -9.10 -1.26 1.33
CA ILE A 80 -9.48 -0.06 2.07
C ILE A 80 -8.26 0.59 2.71
N THR A 81 -7.42 -0.17 3.42
CA THR A 81 -6.24 0.40 4.10
C THR A 81 -5.24 0.98 3.11
N MET A 82 -5.05 0.38 1.94
CA MET A 82 -4.22 0.94 0.87
C MET A 82 -4.77 2.26 0.32
N THR A 83 -6.10 2.42 0.28
CA THR A 83 -6.71 3.71 -0.10
C THR A 83 -6.37 4.78 0.93
N VAL A 84 -6.52 4.45 2.21
CA VAL A 84 -6.17 5.35 3.32
C VAL A 84 -4.66 5.62 3.35
N PHE A 85 -3.81 4.64 3.05
CA PHE A 85 -2.35 4.82 2.91
C PHE A 85 -2.02 5.93 1.90
N TYR A 86 -2.63 5.90 0.70
CA TYR A 86 -2.38 6.92 -0.32
C TYR A 86 -2.98 8.28 0.04
N LEU A 87 -4.07 8.33 0.79
CA LEU A 87 -4.56 9.57 1.40
C LEU A 87 -3.57 10.13 2.41
N ILE A 88 -3.02 9.31 3.31
CA ILE A 88 -2.01 9.78 4.27
C ILE A 88 -0.76 10.24 3.52
N LEU A 89 -0.31 9.51 2.50
CA LEU A 89 0.82 9.89 1.66
C LEU A 89 0.59 11.24 0.95
N TYR A 90 -0.64 11.51 0.52
CA TYR A 90 -1.04 12.82 0.01
C TYR A 90 -0.90 13.93 1.06
N TYR A 91 -1.32 13.69 2.30
CA TYR A 91 -1.16 14.67 3.37
C TYR A 91 0.30 14.86 3.79
N ILE A 92 1.12 13.81 3.75
CA ILE A 92 2.57 13.90 3.94
C ILE A 92 3.19 14.83 2.88
N TRP A 93 2.79 14.69 1.60
CA TRP A 93 3.22 15.60 0.53
C TRP A 93 2.82 17.04 0.82
N ARG A 94 1.56 17.27 1.22
CA ARG A 94 1.05 18.62 1.52
C ARG A 94 1.86 19.29 2.62
N ASP A 95 2.12 18.57 3.71
CA ASP A 95 2.85 19.10 4.86
C ASP A 95 4.33 19.31 4.55
N ARG A 96 4.97 18.34 3.89
CA ARG A 96 6.40 18.41 3.55
C ARG A 96 6.74 19.63 2.70
N TYR A 97 5.89 19.94 1.71
CA TYR A 97 6.10 21.04 0.78
C TYR A 97 5.24 22.28 1.09
N GLN A 98 4.60 22.33 2.28
CA GLN A 98 3.79 23.45 2.78
C GLN A 98 2.69 23.90 1.79
N ILE A 99 2.04 22.95 1.14
CA ILE A 99 1.02 23.21 0.11
C ILE A 99 -0.36 23.47 0.75
N ARG A 100 -0.73 24.75 0.84
CA ARG A 100 -1.98 25.19 1.49
C ARG A 100 -3.17 25.35 0.53
N ASP A 101 -2.96 25.81 -0.71
CA ASP A 101 -4.05 26.29 -1.58
C ASP A 101 -4.65 25.28 -2.58
N ARG A 102 -4.30 23.99 -2.49
CA ARG A 102 -4.76 22.96 -3.45
C ARG A 102 -6.10 22.29 -3.05
N LYS A 103 -7.14 23.09 -2.79
CA LYS A 103 -8.48 22.59 -2.38
C LYS A 103 -9.09 21.61 -3.38
N VAL A 104 -8.99 21.91 -4.68
CA VAL A 104 -9.50 21.03 -5.75
C VAL A 104 -8.85 19.66 -5.71
N LEU A 105 -7.52 19.62 -5.59
CA LEU A 105 -6.78 18.35 -5.53
C LEU A 105 -7.13 17.53 -4.28
N THR A 106 -7.31 18.20 -3.13
CA THR A 106 -7.77 17.52 -1.91
C THR A 106 -9.16 16.92 -2.12
N GLY A 107 -10.09 17.69 -2.73
CA GLY A 107 -11.42 17.20 -3.08
C GLY A 107 -11.36 15.99 -4.01
N THR A 108 -10.51 16.02 -5.04
CA THR A 108 -10.29 14.88 -5.96
C THR A 108 -9.79 13.64 -5.22
N MET A 109 -8.82 13.77 -4.32
CA MET A 109 -8.29 12.62 -3.57
C MET A 109 -9.36 11.98 -2.67
N TRP A 110 -10.18 12.80 -1.99
CA TRP A 110 -11.30 12.30 -1.19
C TRP A 110 -12.39 11.67 -2.04
N LEU A 111 -12.74 12.27 -3.18
CA LEU A 111 -13.72 11.73 -4.11
C LEU A 111 -13.27 10.35 -4.63
N LEU A 112 -12.03 10.22 -5.12
CA LEU A 112 -11.48 8.95 -5.60
C LEU A 112 -11.47 7.88 -4.50
N SER A 113 -11.15 8.27 -3.26
CA SER A 113 -11.16 7.37 -2.11
C SER A 113 -12.57 6.90 -1.76
N GLY A 114 -13.54 7.82 -1.75
CA GLY A 114 -14.94 7.51 -1.51
C GLY A 114 -15.52 6.59 -2.59
N VAL A 115 -15.27 6.91 -3.87
CA VAL A 115 -15.65 6.07 -5.01
C VAL A 115 -15.06 4.67 -4.86
N ARG A 116 -13.77 4.55 -4.51
CA ARG A 116 -13.15 3.24 -4.28
C ARG A 116 -13.78 2.48 -3.12
N ALA A 117 -14.03 3.14 -1.99
CA ALA A 117 -14.66 2.51 -0.84
C ALA A 117 -16.04 1.94 -1.20
N VAL A 118 -16.87 2.71 -1.90
CA VAL A 118 -18.18 2.25 -2.40
C VAL A 118 -18.03 1.06 -3.35
N LEU A 119 -17.12 1.15 -4.32
CA LEU A 119 -16.86 0.05 -5.26
C LEU A 119 -16.38 -1.22 -4.55
N CYS A 120 -15.64 -1.12 -3.44
CA CYS A 120 -15.23 -2.27 -2.64
C CYS A 120 -16.38 -2.91 -1.83
N LEU A 121 -17.42 -2.14 -1.49
CA LEU A 121 -18.57 -2.63 -0.72
C LEU A 121 -19.60 -3.37 -1.58
N PHE A 122 -19.54 -3.24 -2.90
CA PHE A 122 -20.48 -3.93 -3.78
C PHE A 122 -20.40 -5.47 -3.63
N PRO A 123 -21.54 -6.16 -3.47
CA PRO A 123 -21.56 -7.61 -3.25
C PRO A 123 -20.99 -8.40 -4.43
N GLN A 124 -21.01 -7.82 -5.64
CA GLN A 124 -20.45 -8.39 -6.85
C GLN A 124 -18.93 -8.57 -6.82
N ASN A 125 -18.23 -7.96 -5.84
CA ASN A 125 -16.82 -8.27 -5.60
C ASN A 125 -16.58 -9.73 -5.17
N GLN A 126 -17.62 -10.39 -4.63
CA GLN A 126 -17.58 -11.79 -4.18
C GLN A 126 -16.31 -12.10 -3.38
N TRP A 127 -15.98 -11.24 -2.40
CA TRP A 127 -14.69 -11.28 -1.72
C TRP A 127 -14.32 -12.67 -1.19
N LEU A 128 -15.30 -13.42 -0.67
CA LEU A 128 -15.09 -14.72 -0.02
C LEU A 128 -14.93 -15.90 -0.99
N VAL A 129 -15.12 -15.71 -2.29
CA VAL A 129 -15.00 -16.74 -3.32
C VAL A 129 -13.56 -16.80 -3.83
N TYR A 130 -13.06 -18.02 -4.11
CA TYR A 130 -11.68 -18.23 -4.57
C TYR A 130 -11.39 -17.51 -5.90
N ARG A 131 -12.28 -17.67 -6.90
CA ARG A 131 -12.22 -16.94 -8.17
C ARG A 131 -13.16 -15.74 -8.14
N GLN A 132 -12.58 -14.57 -7.92
CA GLN A 132 -13.32 -13.30 -7.92
C GLN A 132 -13.54 -12.75 -9.35
N PRO A 133 -14.64 -12.05 -9.63
CA PRO A 133 -14.88 -11.41 -10.93
C PRO A 133 -13.83 -10.35 -11.28
N LEU A 134 -13.19 -10.50 -12.45
CA LEU A 134 -12.15 -9.58 -12.92
C LEU A 134 -12.66 -8.14 -13.08
N LEU A 135 -13.89 -7.96 -13.60
CA LEU A 135 -14.48 -6.64 -13.86
C LEU A 135 -14.50 -5.76 -12.59
N PHE A 136 -15.05 -6.27 -11.49
CA PHE A 136 -15.09 -5.54 -10.21
C PHE A 136 -13.69 -5.34 -9.63
N GLY A 137 -12.78 -6.30 -9.88
CA GLY A 137 -11.35 -6.14 -9.62
C GLY A 137 -10.73 -4.95 -10.35
N ILE A 138 -11.07 -4.72 -11.61
CA ILE A 138 -10.59 -3.58 -12.40
C ILE A 138 -11.26 -2.29 -11.92
N LEU A 139 -12.59 -2.28 -11.80
CA LEU A 139 -13.37 -1.09 -11.43
C LEU A 139 -12.89 -0.48 -10.11
N ARG A 140 -12.73 -1.28 -9.05
CA ARG A 140 -12.26 -0.78 -7.73
C ARG A 140 -10.81 -0.31 -7.75
N ASN A 141 -10.03 -0.65 -8.77
CA ASN A 141 -8.63 -0.28 -8.91
C ASN A 141 -8.38 0.90 -9.84
N ILE A 142 -9.35 1.28 -10.70
CA ILE A 142 -9.24 2.50 -11.51
C ILE A 142 -9.07 3.75 -10.63
N PRO A 143 -9.92 4.03 -9.61
CA PRO A 143 -9.73 5.20 -8.76
C PRO A 143 -8.39 5.16 -8.03
N PHE A 144 -7.93 3.97 -7.64
CA PHE A 144 -6.65 3.79 -6.98
C PHE A 144 -5.46 4.09 -7.88
N ALA A 145 -5.48 3.61 -9.13
CA ALA A 145 -4.45 3.90 -10.11
C ALA A 145 -4.36 5.41 -10.39
N VAL A 146 -5.51 6.09 -10.48
CA VAL A 146 -5.56 7.54 -10.63
C VAL A 146 -4.93 8.25 -9.42
N MET A 147 -5.25 7.84 -8.19
CA MET A 147 -4.58 8.36 -6.99
C MET A 147 -3.06 8.15 -7.05
N GLY A 148 -2.61 6.98 -7.50
CA GLY A 148 -1.20 6.66 -7.70
C GLY A 148 -0.51 7.61 -8.67
N ILE A 149 -1.10 7.83 -9.84
CA ILE A 149 -0.59 8.75 -10.86
C ILE A 149 -0.50 10.17 -10.30
N ILE A 150 -1.55 10.63 -9.59
CA ILE A 150 -1.54 11.94 -8.94
C ILE A 150 -0.35 12.04 -7.97
N ILE A 151 -0.16 11.06 -7.08
CA ILE A 151 0.97 11.04 -6.13
C ILE A 151 2.33 11.09 -6.86
N ILE A 152 2.51 10.31 -7.92
CA ILE A 152 3.75 10.30 -8.71
C ILE A 152 4.03 11.70 -9.26
N VAL A 153 3.05 12.32 -9.91
CA VAL A 153 3.20 13.63 -10.55
C VAL A 153 3.51 14.73 -9.53
N ILE A 154 2.77 14.78 -8.42
CA ILE A 154 2.95 15.86 -7.43
C ILE A 154 4.27 15.73 -6.66
N PHE A 155 4.71 14.52 -6.31
CA PHE A 155 6.01 14.32 -5.70
C PHE A 155 7.15 14.58 -6.70
N ALA A 156 7.01 14.20 -7.97
CA ALA A 156 8.05 14.45 -8.97
C ALA A 156 8.31 15.94 -9.17
N LYS A 157 7.23 16.75 -9.18
CA LYS A 157 7.32 18.21 -9.30
C LYS A 157 7.94 18.84 -8.06
N GLU A 158 7.38 18.56 -6.88
CA GLU A 158 7.80 19.26 -5.65
C GLU A 158 9.16 18.77 -5.12
N ALA A 159 9.46 17.47 -5.20
CA ALA A 159 10.77 16.96 -4.77
C ALA A 159 11.91 17.51 -5.62
N LYS A 160 11.68 17.70 -6.93
CA LYS A 160 12.65 18.35 -7.83
C LYS A 160 12.79 19.84 -7.52
N LYS A 161 11.67 20.55 -7.30
CA LYS A 161 11.67 21.99 -6.99
C LYS A 161 12.35 22.30 -5.65
N ALA A 162 12.11 21.48 -4.63
CA ALA A 162 12.66 21.66 -3.28
C ALA A 162 14.05 21.02 -3.10
N ASN A 163 14.61 20.40 -4.14
CA ASN A 163 15.85 19.61 -4.07
C ASN A 163 15.85 18.62 -2.88
N ASP A 164 14.71 17.93 -2.67
CA ASP A 164 14.45 17.14 -1.46
C ASP A 164 15.17 15.80 -1.51
N ASN A 165 16.27 15.67 -0.75
CA ASN A 165 17.08 14.46 -0.69
C ASN A 165 16.39 13.25 -0.04
N VAL A 166 15.32 13.47 0.76
CA VAL A 166 14.63 12.38 1.46
C VAL A 166 13.58 11.73 0.56
N PHE A 167 12.74 12.55 -0.09
CA PHE A 167 11.63 12.06 -0.91
C PHE A 167 11.86 12.12 -2.42
N ARG A 168 13.08 12.41 -2.88
CA ARG A 168 13.47 12.39 -4.31
C ARG A 168 13.00 11.14 -5.05
N PHE A 169 13.06 9.99 -4.40
CA PHE A 169 12.70 8.70 -4.99
C PHE A 169 11.25 8.26 -4.73
N MET A 170 10.44 9.08 -4.04
CA MET A 170 9.03 8.78 -3.80
C MET A 170 8.25 8.49 -5.10
N PRO A 171 8.39 9.29 -6.18
CA PRO A 171 7.69 9.01 -7.44
C PRO A 171 8.08 7.65 -8.03
N LEU A 172 9.37 7.30 -7.95
CA LEU A 172 9.89 6.04 -8.48
C LEU A 172 9.38 4.85 -7.66
N ALA A 173 9.38 4.94 -6.33
CA ALA A 173 8.87 3.89 -5.45
C ALA A 173 7.37 3.64 -5.70
N VAL A 174 6.57 4.71 -5.83
CA VAL A 174 5.14 4.59 -6.14
C VAL A 174 4.93 4.03 -7.55
N ALA A 175 5.69 4.49 -8.55
CA ALA A 175 5.60 3.98 -9.92
C ALA A 175 5.95 2.49 -10.01
N LEU A 176 7.02 2.05 -9.36
CA LEU A 176 7.40 0.63 -9.28
C LEU A 176 6.31 -0.19 -8.60
N SER A 177 5.76 0.32 -7.49
CA SER A 177 4.67 -0.36 -6.79
C SER A 177 3.45 -0.59 -7.69
N PHE A 178 3.00 0.43 -8.42
CA PHE A 178 1.88 0.28 -9.37
C PHE A 178 2.24 -0.57 -10.59
N GLY A 179 3.47 -0.45 -11.09
CA GLY A 179 3.98 -1.24 -12.22
C GLY A 179 3.96 -2.74 -11.93
N PHE A 180 4.30 -3.16 -10.71
CA PHE A 180 4.20 -4.56 -10.29
C PHE A 180 2.77 -4.95 -9.87
N TYR A 181 1.95 -4.00 -9.42
CA TYR A 181 0.58 -4.25 -8.98
C TYR A 181 -0.39 -4.55 -10.13
N LEU A 182 -0.33 -3.78 -11.22
CA LEU A 182 -1.29 -3.89 -12.32
C LEU A 182 -1.30 -5.29 -12.96
N PRO A 183 -0.16 -5.92 -13.29
CA PRO A 183 -0.15 -7.30 -13.79
C PRO A 183 -0.77 -8.29 -12.80
N VAL A 184 -0.51 -8.13 -11.49
CA VAL A 184 -1.08 -9.01 -10.46
C VAL A 184 -2.60 -8.91 -10.42
N VAL A 185 -3.17 -7.71 -10.52
CA VAL A 185 -4.63 -7.52 -10.54
C VAL A 185 -5.26 -8.17 -11.77
N LEU A 186 -4.63 -8.04 -12.93
CA LEU A 186 -5.20 -8.48 -14.19
C LEU A 186 -5.04 -9.98 -14.45
N PHE A 187 -3.92 -10.56 -14.01
CA PHE A 187 -3.51 -11.90 -14.45
C PHE A 187 -3.32 -12.91 -13.32
N SER A 188 -3.43 -12.54 -12.04
CA SER A 188 -3.22 -13.51 -10.95
C SER A 188 -4.23 -14.67 -10.93
N GLY A 189 -5.43 -14.47 -11.50
CA GLY A 189 -6.45 -15.53 -11.63
C GLY A 189 -6.19 -16.51 -12.78
N THR A 190 -5.40 -16.12 -13.78
CA THR A 190 -5.11 -16.95 -14.97
C THR A 190 -3.68 -17.52 -14.94
N ALA A 191 -2.72 -16.76 -14.42
CA ALA A 191 -1.33 -17.12 -14.31
C ALA A 191 -0.84 -16.93 -12.86
N PRO A 192 -0.89 -17.99 -12.03
CA PRO A 192 -0.48 -17.93 -10.62
C PRO A 192 0.95 -17.40 -10.40
N VAL A 193 1.86 -17.65 -11.36
CA VAL A 193 3.26 -17.18 -11.35
C VAL A 193 3.36 -15.65 -11.27
N VAL A 194 2.39 -14.91 -11.82
CA VAL A 194 2.36 -13.45 -11.75
C VAL A 194 2.25 -12.97 -10.29
N GLY A 195 1.75 -13.81 -9.39
CA GLY A 195 1.73 -13.56 -7.95
C GLY A 195 3.11 -13.28 -7.35
N VAL A 196 4.21 -13.73 -7.96
CA VAL A 196 5.58 -13.43 -7.50
C VAL A 196 5.89 -11.93 -7.54
N LEU A 197 5.23 -11.16 -8.41
CA LEU A 197 5.38 -9.70 -8.48
C LEU A 197 4.87 -8.98 -7.22
N MET A 198 4.19 -9.67 -6.30
CA MET A 198 3.87 -9.13 -4.98
C MET A 198 5.13 -8.79 -4.17
N ILE A 199 6.21 -9.56 -4.29
CA ILE A 199 7.47 -9.30 -3.58
C ILE A 199 8.11 -7.96 -3.98
N PRO A 200 8.42 -7.69 -5.27
CA PRO A 200 9.01 -6.42 -5.67
C PRO A 200 8.06 -5.23 -5.43
N LYS A 201 6.73 -5.44 -5.53
CA LYS A 201 5.74 -4.44 -5.11
C LYS A 201 5.89 -4.10 -3.62
N THR A 202 5.98 -5.10 -2.75
CA THR A 202 6.12 -4.90 -1.30
C THR A 202 7.45 -4.23 -0.95
N LEU A 203 8.54 -4.58 -1.63
CA LEU A 203 9.82 -3.88 -1.48
C LEU A 203 9.74 -2.39 -1.83
N ALA A 204 8.95 -2.02 -2.84
CA ALA A 204 8.70 -0.62 -3.14
C ALA A 204 7.99 0.11 -1.99
N TYR A 205 7.06 -0.53 -1.29
CA TYR A 205 6.44 0.03 -0.08
C TYR A 205 7.40 0.10 1.10
N VAL A 206 8.23 -0.93 1.31
CA VAL A 206 9.32 -0.88 2.30
C VAL A 206 10.23 0.31 2.03
N TRP A 207 10.52 0.62 0.76
CA TRP A 207 11.30 1.80 0.40
C TRP A 207 10.60 3.11 0.77
N ILE A 208 9.28 3.21 0.58
CA ILE A 208 8.48 4.36 1.05
C ILE A 208 8.60 4.51 2.58
N VAL A 209 8.46 3.41 3.33
CA VAL A 209 8.63 3.42 4.79
C VAL A 209 10.04 3.82 5.19
N LEU A 210 11.06 3.33 4.48
CA LEU A 210 12.46 3.71 4.71
C LEU A 210 12.74 5.19 4.47
N MET A 211 12.06 5.83 3.49
CA MET A 211 12.15 7.27 3.31
C MET A 211 11.57 8.03 4.51
N GLY A 212 10.43 7.58 5.06
CA GLY A 212 9.89 8.09 6.32
C GLY A 212 10.83 7.87 7.51
N TRP A 213 11.46 6.69 7.57
CA TRP A 213 12.45 6.36 8.61
C TRP A 213 13.71 7.25 8.54
N ARG A 214 14.17 7.58 7.34
CA ARG A 214 15.27 8.53 7.13
C ARG A 214 14.90 9.92 7.64
N LEU A 215 13.68 10.38 7.36
CA LEU A 215 13.17 11.64 7.90
C LEU A 215 13.17 11.63 9.43
N TYR A 216 12.69 10.54 10.05
CA TYR A 216 12.75 10.37 11.50
C TYR A 216 14.17 10.47 12.05
N LYS A 217 15.13 9.74 11.46
CA LYS A 217 16.54 9.77 11.90
C LYS A 217 17.18 11.15 11.76
N GLN A 218 16.83 11.93 10.74
CA GLN A 218 17.35 13.28 10.56
C GLN A 218 16.80 14.25 11.62
N SER A 219 15.56 14.08 12.06
CA SER A 219 14.94 14.92 13.11
C SER A 219 15.41 14.60 14.53
N GLN A 220 16.11 13.48 14.74
CA GLN A 220 16.68 13.11 16.04
C GLN A 220 18.14 13.58 16.22
N LYS A 221 18.75 14.10 15.15
CA LYS A 221 20.04 14.78 15.21
C LYS A 221 19.82 16.25 15.57
#